data_AF-A0A819GYD3-F1
#
_entry.id   AF-A0A819GYD3-F1
#
_cell.length_a   1.000
_cell.length_b   1.000
_cell.length_c   1.000
_cell.angle_alpha   90.00
_cell.angle_beta   90.00
_cell.angle_gamma   90.00
#
_symmetry.space_group_name_H-M   'P 1'
#
loop_
_entity.id
_entity.type
_entity.pdbx_description
1 polymer ?
#
loop_
_entity_poly.entity_id
_entity_poly.type
_entity_poly.pdbx_seq_one_letter_code
_entity_poly.pdbx_strand_id
1 'polypeptide(L)'
;REDGCNYIFNLLTGYQDPPAGVKGEPNLHYNPYFSGGWIAMPKQLYDDQIEYSDGTKATESQLAKDITEFLKWSAERDHDDRKRLAIKAILIFAPLVVLSYHWKRVKWATLKSRKIAFYRPKAKDD
;
A
#
# COMPACT_ATOMS: atom_id res chain seq x y z
N ARG A 1 9.72 -7.60 3.04
CA ARG A 1 8.83 -8.37 3.95
C ARG A 1 7.40 -8.02 3.57
N GLU A 2 6.46 -8.94 3.78
CA GLU A 2 5.04 -8.62 3.59
C GLU A 2 4.63 -7.51 4.57
N ASP A 3 3.68 -6.66 4.16
CA ASP A 3 3.16 -5.51 4.92
C ASP A 3 4.17 -4.39 5.30
N GLY A 4 5.43 -4.49 4.85
CA GLY A 4 6.40 -3.38 4.86
C GLY A 4 6.61 -2.72 6.22
N CYS A 5 6.25 -1.44 6.33
CA CYS A 5 6.43 -0.65 7.55
C CYS A 5 5.67 -1.24 8.75
N ASN A 6 4.44 -1.71 8.53
CA ASN A 6 3.60 -2.26 9.60
C ASN A 6 4.26 -3.49 10.24
N TYR A 7 4.83 -4.37 9.41
CA TYR A 7 5.57 -5.53 9.88
C TYR A 7 6.75 -5.13 10.77
N ILE A 8 7.56 -4.14 10.35
CA ILE A 8 8.74 -3.71 11.11
C ILE A 8 8.32 -3.06 12.44
N PHE A 9 7.32 -2.18 12.43
CA PHE A 9 6.81 -1.54 13.63
C PHE A 9 6.28 -2.55 14.65
N ASN A 10 5.45 -3.49 14.19
CA ASN A 10 4.89 -4.54 15.05
C ASN A 10 5.97 -5.51 15.55
N LEU A 11 6.99 -5.80 14.72
CA LEU A 11 8.12 -6.63 15.15
C LEU A 11 8.90 -5.94 16.27
N LEU A 12 9.14 -4.63 16.19
CA LEU A 12 9.92 -3.91 17.19
C LEU A 12 9.17 -3.75 18.52
N THR A 13 7.85 -3.57 18.49
CA THR A 13 7.02 -3.33 19.68
C THR A 13 6.34 -4.59 20.24
N GLY A 14 6.32 -5.69 19.49
CA GLY A 14 5.55 -6.90 19.80
C GLY A 14 6.26 -7.95 20.67
N TYR A 15 7.39 -7.63 21.28
CA TYR A 15 8.09 -8.57 22.16
C TYR A 15 7.27 -8.86 23.42
N GLN A 16 7.02 -10.14 23.69
CA GLN A 16 6.26 -10.59 24.85
C GLN A 16 6.73 -11.97 25.32
N ASP A 17 6.32 -12.36 26.51
CA ASP A 17 6.58 -13.71 27.02
C ASP A 17 5.88 -14.78 26.16
N PRO A 18 6.50 -15.95 25.97
CA PRO A 18 5.89 -17.03 25.21
C PRO A 18 4.62 -17.53 25.90
N PRO A 19 3.60 -17.92 25.12
CA PRO A 19 2.37 -18.49 25.67
C PRO A 19 2.67 -19.78 26.45
N ALA A 20 1.81 -20.09 27.42
CA ALA A 20 1.98 -21.25 28.28
C ALA A 20 2.16 -22.54 27.45
N GLY A 21 3.20 -23.31 27.77
CA GLY A 21 3.51 -24.59 27.12
C GLY A 21 4.46 -24.52 25.92
N VAL A 22 4.82 -23.32 25.43
CA VAL A 22 5.78 -23.16 24.34
C VAL A 22 7.14 -22.75 24.92
N LYS A 23 8.16 -23.60 24.77
CA LYS A 23 9.53 -23.31 25.21
C LYS A 23 10.41 -23.09 23.99
N GLY A 24 11.18 -22.01 24.01
CA GLY A 24 12.15 -21.68 22.97
C GLY A 24 13.50 -22.32 23.22
N GLU A 25 14.33 -22.34 22.18
CA GLU A 25 15.74 -22.66 22.36
C GLU A 25 16.49 -21.53 23.09
N PRO A 26 17.64 -21.82 23.72
CA PRO A 26 18.47 -20.80 24.32
C PRO A 26 18.84 -19.72 23.29
N ASN A 27 18.80 -18.45 23.70
CA ASN A 27 19.06 -17.26 22.86
C ASN A 27 17.98 -16.93 21.82
N LEU A 28 16.83 -17.61 21.82
CA LEU A 28 15.67 -17.20 21.04
C LEU A 28 14.68 -16.42 21.91
N HIS A 29 14.13 -15.34 21.35
CA HIS A 29 13.14 -14.48 21.97
C HIS A 29 11.79 -14.68 21.29
N TYR A 30 10.71 -14.58 22.05
CA TYR A 30 9.37 -14.75 21.51
C TYR A 30 8.81 -13.43 20.97
N ASN A 31 8.30 -13.47 19.74
CA ASN A 31 7.58 -12.39 19.11
C ASN A 31 6.54 -12.96 18.13
N PRO A 32 5.23 -12.74 18.36
CA PRO A 32 4.15 -13.33 17.56
C PRO A 32 4.13 -12.84 16.11
N TYR A 33 4.74 -11.70 15.79
CA TYR A 33 4.81 -11.16 14.43
C TYR A 33 5.93 -11.78 13.60
N PHE A 34 6.91 -12.43 14.24
CA PHE A 34 7.95 -13.16 13.52
C PHE A 34 7.42 -14.52 13.07
N SER A 35 7.74 -14.93 11.84
CA SER A 35 7.36 -16.24 11.31
C SER A 35 7.92 -17.36 12.18
N GLY A 36 7.03 -18.16 12.78
CA GLY A 36 7.42 -19.22 13.73
C GLY A 36 7.60 -18.77 15.18
N GLY A 37 7.35 -17.51 15.51
CA GLY A 37 7.30 -16.98 16.88
C GLY A 37 8.66 -16.76 17.54
N TRP A 38 9.74 -17.40 17.07
CA TRP A 38 11.07 -17.34 17.69
C TRP A 38 12.06 -16.55 16.84
N ILE A 39 12.62 -15.48 17.42
CA ILE A 39 13.59 -14.61 16.77
C ILE A 39 14.90 -14.56 17.58
N ALA A 40 16.05 -14.60 16.89
CA ALA A 40 17.37 -14.48 17.52
C ALA A 40 17.75 -13.03 17.90
N MET A 41 16.85 -12.07 17.68
CA MET A 41 17.04 -10.66 18.03
C MET A 41 16.40 -10.39 19.38
N PRO A 42 17.15 -9.93 20.41
CA PRO A 42 16.55 -9.48 21.66
C PRO A 42 15.76 -8.18 21.45
N LYS A 43 14.86 -7.86 22.38
CA LYS A 43 14.20 -6.54 22.42
C LYS A 43 15.27 -5.44 22.50
N GLN A 44 15.30 -4.56 21.50
CA GLN A 44 16.30 -3.50 21.37
C GLN A 44 15.83 -2.14 21.86
N LEU A 45 14.52 -1.91 21.87
CA LEU A 45 13.93 -0.60 22.17
C LEU A 45 13.32 -0.62 23.57
N TYR A 46 13.65 0.40 24.34
CA TYR A 46 13.10 0.66 25.67
C TYR A 46 12.76 2.15 25.78
N ASP A 47 11.85 2.49 26.69
CA ASP A 47 11.49 3.88 26.95
C ASP A 47 12.70 4.68 27.45
N ASP A 48 12.80 5.92 26.97
CA ASP A 48 13.80 6.94 27.32
C ASP A 48 15.26 6.50 27.10
N GLN A 49 15.49 5.60 26.14
CA GLN A 49 16.84 5.11 25.78
C GLN A 49 17.70 6.16 25.06
N ILE A 50 17.08 7.14 24.40
CA ILE A 50 17.74 8.26 23.72
C ILE A 50 17.02 9.57 24.01
N GLU A 51 17.75 10.69 23.91
CA GLU A 51 17.14 12.03 23.99
C GLU A 51 17.06 12.63 22.58
N TYR A 52 15.84 13.00 22.16
CA TYR A 52 15.65 13.71 20.91
C TYR A 52 16.06 15.18 21.03
N SER A 53 16.66 15.73 19.98
CA SER A 53 17.09 17.14 19.94
C SER A 53 15.93 18.14 19.94
N ASP A 54 14.73 17.70 19.58
CA ASP A 54 13.52 18.53 19.49
C ASP A 54 12.63 18.46 20.75
N GLY A 55 13.03 17.67 21.76
CA GLY A 55 12.27 17.49 23.00
C GLY A 55 11.11 16.49 22.89
N THR A 56 11.02 15.71 21.80
CA THR A 56 10.06 14.61 21.71
C THR A 56 10.35 13.56 22.77
N LYS A 57 9.31 13.02 23.42
CA LYS A 57 9.47 11.94 24.41
C LYS A 57 9.85 10.64 23.70
N ALA A 58 10.95 10.02 24.12
CA ALA A 58 11.49 8.82 23.52
C ALA A 58 10.83 7.54 24.05
N THR A 59 9.53 7.39 23.83
CA THR A 59 8.84 6.13 24.12
C THR A 59 9.22 5.05 23.10
N GLU A 60 9.12 3.78 23.48
CA GLU A 60 9.38 2.62 22.62
C GLU A 60 8.61 2.71 21.31
N SER A 61 7.32 3.07 21.36
CA SER A 61 6.48 3.23 20.18
C SER A 61 6.94 4.37 19.27
N GLN A 62 7.44 5.47 19.85
CA GLN A 62 7.92 6.61 19.08
C GLN A 62 9.22 6.26 18.36
N LEU A 63 10.15 5.61 19.07
CA LEU A 63 11.40 5.11 18.51
C LEU A 63 11.16 4.10 17.37
N ALA A 64 10.27 3.14 17.60
CA ALA A 64 9.92 2.14 16.58
C ALA A 64 9.32 2.80 15.32
N LYS A 65 8.48 3.81 15.49
CA LYS A 65 7.89 4.57 14.38
C LYS A 65 8.96 5.31 13.58
N ASP A 66 9.85 6.03 14.24
CA ASP A 66 10.87 6.84 13.57
C ASP A 66 11.90 5.97 12.83
N ILE A 67 12.33 4.86 13.43
CA ILE A 67 13.20 3.88 12.77
C ILE A 67 12.52 3.30 11.53
N THR A 68 11.24 2.93 11.65
CA THR A 68 10.48 2.35 10.54
C THR A 68 10.34 3.34 9.38
N GLU A 69 10.07 4.61 9.68
CA GLU A 69 9.98 5.66 8.66
C GLU A 69 11.34 5.92 8.00
N PHE A 70 12.42 5.95 8.77
CA PHE A 70 13.77 6.07 8.24
C PHE A 70 14.16 4.91 7.32
N LEU A 71 13.81 3.67 7.71
CA LEU A 71 14.02 2.49 6.86
C LEU A 71 13.17 2.54 5.60
N LYS A 72 11.92 3.06 5.69
CA LYS A 72 11.06 3.26 4.53
C LYS A 72 11.67 4.26 3.54
N TRP A 73 12.16 5.38 4.04
CA TRP A 73 12.88 6.36 3.22
C TRP A 73 14.14 5.78 2.59
N SER A 74 14.91 4.99 3.35
CA SER A 74 16.13 4.34 2.85
C SER A 74 15.84 3.33 1.74
N ALA A 75 14.70 2.63 1.83
CA ALA A 75 14.24 1.69 0.81
C ALA A 75 13.63 2.38 -0.43
N GLU A 76 12.93 3.50 -0.25
CA GLU A 76 12.21 4.24 -1.31
C GLU A 76 12.55 5.73 -1.31
N ARG A 77 13.74 6.09 -1.81
CA ARG A 77 14.21 7.49 -1.83
C ARG A 77 13.42 8.41 -2.77
N ASP A 78 12.77 7.85 -3.79
CA ASP A 78 12.00 8.58 -4.80
C ASP A 78 10.51 8.72 -4.44
N HIS A 79 10.11 8.26 -3.25
CA HIS A 79 8.71 8.16 -2.84
C HIS A 79 7.94 9.49 -2.99
N ASP A 80 8.53 10.60 -2.56
CA ASP A 80 7.88 11.91 -2.57
C ASP A 80 7.76 12.47 -3.98
N ASP A 81 8.83 12.37 -4.77
CA ASP A 81 8.86 12.81 -6.16
C ASP A 81 7.91 11.97 -7.04
N ARG A 82 7.86 10.66 -6.80
CA ARG A 82 6.94 9.73 -7.47
C ARG A 82 5.49 10.08 -7.18
N LYS A 83 5.13 10.36 -5.92
CA LYS A 83 3.78 10.81 -5.55
C LYS A 83 3.44 12.17 -6.15
N ARG A 84 4.39 13.11 -6.16
CA ARG A 84 4.21 14.42 -6.79
C ARG A 84 3.96 14.31 -8.29
N LEU A 85 4.70 13.45 -8.99
CA LEU A 85 4.49 13.17 -10.41
C LEU A 85 3.13 12.49 -10.63
N ALA A 86 2.76 11.53 -9.79
CA ALA A 86 1.48 10.83 -9.90
C ALA A 86 0.29 11.80 -9.78
N ILE A 87 0.32 12.75 -8.85
CA ILE A 87 -0.72 13.78 -8.70
C ILE A 87 -0.83 14.63 -9.98
N LYS A 88 0.31 15.08 -10.52
CA LYS A 88 0.33 15.84 -11.79
C LYS A 88 -0.25 15.02 -12.95
N ALA A 89 0.14 13.75 -13.05
CA ALA A 89 -0.35 12.86 -14.08
C ALA A 89 -1.86 12.66 -13.96
N ILE A 90 -2.39 12.40 -12.76
CA ILE A 90 -3.84 12.22 -12.54
C ILE A 90 -4.60 13.48 -12.92
N LEU A 91 -4.11 14.67 -12.56
CA LEU A 91 -4.75 15.95 -12.91
C LEU A 91 -4.82 16.18 -14.43
N ILE A 92 -3.85 15.68 -15.20
CA ILE A 92 -3.84 15.78 -16.66
C ILE A 92 -4.69 14.67 -17.30
N PHE A 93 -4.53 13.42 -16.85
CA PHE A 93 -5.22 12.27 -17.45
C PHE A 93 -6.71 12.24 -17.13
N ALA A 94 -7.15 12.71 -15.96
CA ALA A 94 -8.56 12.73 -15.59
C ALA A 94 -9.44 13.50 -16.61
N PRO A 95 -9.16 14.78 -16.94
CA PRO A 95 -9.93 15.49 -17.96
C PRO A 95 -9.73 14.89 -19.36
N LEU A 96 -8.53 14.40 -19.70
CA LEU A 96 -8.30 13.73 -20.99
C LEU A 96 -9.18 12.49 -21.17
N VAL A 97 -9.36 11.69 -20.11
CA VAL A 97 -10.24 10.52 -20.13
C VAL A 97 -11.70 10.96 -20.32
N VAL A 98 -12.15 12.00 -19.62
CA VAL A 98 -13.51 12.55 -19.77
C VAL A 98 -13.75 13.06 -21.18
N LEU A 99 -12.83 13.86 -21.72
CA LEU A 99 -12.92 14.41 -23.07
C LEU A 99 -12.86 13.31 -24.14
N SER A 100 -11.95 12.36 -24.00
CA SER A 100 -11.84 11.19 -24.89
C SER A 100 -13.11 10.35 -24.87
N TYR A 101 -13.66 10.09 -23.68
CA TYR A 101 -14.92 9.36 -23.53
C TYR A 101 -16.08 10.12 -24.17
N HIS A 102 -16.18 11.43 -23.95
CA HIS A 102 -17.19 12.27 -24.58
C HIS A 102 -17.07 12.24 -26.10
N TRP A 103 -15.87 12.41 -26.65
CA TRP A 103 -15.62 12.38 -28.09
C TRP A 103 -15.98 11.02 -28.70
N LYS A 104 -15.64 9.92 -28.02
CA LYS A 104 -16.06 8.57 -28.40
C LYS A 104 -17.59 8.44 -28.41
N ARG A 105 -18.31 9.01 -27.44
CA ARG A 105 -19.79 8.98 -27.44
C ARG A 105 -20.37 9.74 -28.61
N VAL A 106 -19.83 10.91 -28.95
CA VAL A 106 -20.25 11.72 -30.10
C VAL A 106 -20.03 10.98 -31.41
N LYS A 107 -18.82 10.45 -31.65
CA LYS A 107 -18.51 9.73 -32.91
C LYS A 107 -19.31 8.44 -33.09
N TRP A 108 -19.61 7.74 -32.01
CA TRP A 108 -20.38 6.49 -32.06
C TRP A 108 -21.89 6.72 -31.97
N ALA A 109 -22.37 7.96 -31.85
CA ALA A 109 -23.79 8.26 -31.69
C ALA A 109 -24.61 7.74 -32.89
N THR A 110 -24.12 7.95 -34.12
CA THR A 110 -24.80 7.55 -35.36
C THR A 110 -24.98 6.03 -35.48
N LEU A 111 -23.93 5.27 -35.18
CA LEU A 111 -23.99 3.81 -35.18
C LEU A 111 -24.92 3.28 -34.07
N LYS A 112 -24.88 3.92 -32.89
CA LYS A 112 -25.69 3.51 -31.75
C LYS A 112 -27.17 3.88 -31.86
N SER A 113 -27.52 4.96 -32.58
CA SER A 113 -28.90 5.38 -32.80
C SER A 113 -29.52 4.84 -34.09
N ARG A 114 -28.76 4.09 -34.89
CA ARG A 114 -29.20 3.53 -36.17
C ARG A 114 -30.37 2.56 -35.97
N LYS A 115 -31.51 2.87 -36.58
CA LYS A 115 -32.66 1.95 -36.72
C LYS A 115 -32.53 1.21 -38.06
N ILE A 116 -32.72 -0.11 -38.06
CA ILE A 116 -32.65 -0.94 -39.26
C ILE A 116 -34.04 -1.49 -39.52
N ALA A 117 -34.60 -1.19 -40.69
CA ALA A 117 -35.84 -1.80 -41.16
C ALA A 117 -35.50 -2.81 -42.26
N PHE A 118 -35.96 -4.06 -42.10
CA PHE A 118 -35.80 -5.10 -43.11
C PHE A 118 -37.08 -5.17 -43.95
N TYR A 119 -36.98 -4.85 -45.23
CA TYR A 119 -38.07 -5.00 -46.18
C TYR A 119 -37.90 -6.32 -46.93
N ARG A 120 -38.90 -7.20 -46.82
CA ARG A 120 -38.93 -8.46 -47.56
C ARG A 120 -39.18 -8.16 -49.05
N PRO A 121 -38.35 -8.66 -49.98
CA PRO A 121 -38.61 -8.49 -51.41
C PRO A 121 -39.91 -9.20 -51.81
N LYS A 122 -40.70 -8.59 -52.71
CA LYS A 122 -41.93 -9.21 -53.23
C LYS A 122 -41.59 -10.42 -54.10
N ALA A 123 -42.37 -11.48 -53.97
CA ALA A 123 -42.30 -12.62 -54.88
C ALA A 123 -42.68 -12.16 -56.29
N LYS A 124 -42.02 -12.73 -57.30
CA LYS A 124 -42.34 -12.49 -58.71
C LYS A 124 -43.62 -13.27 -58.99
N ASP A 125 -44.67 -12.59 -59.41
CA ASP A 125 -45.88 -13.25 -59.90
C ASP A 125 -45.53 -13.86 -61.27
N ASP A 126 -45.60 -15.19 -61.35
CA ASP A 126 -45.37 -15.99 -62.59
C ASP A 126 -46.50 -15.82 -63.60
#